data_AF-A0AAD2WDC5-F1
#
_entry.id   AF-A0AAD2WDC5-F1
#
_cell.length_a   1.000
_cell.length_b   1.000
_cell.length_c   1.000
_cell.angle_alpha   90.00
_cell.angle_beta   90.00
_cell.angle_gamma   90.00
#
_symmetry.space_group_name_H-M   'P 1'
#
loop_
_entity.id
_entity.type
_entity.pdbx_description
1 polymer ?
#
loop_
_entity_poly.entity_id
_entity_poly.type
_entity_poly.pdbx_seq_one_letter_code
_entity_poly.pdbx_strand_id
1 'polypeptide(L)'
;MGLLDACEHFDKALVSLLGMNDILREDLNALLDAFPDQSSQVLRRSFVQASWAYVEAITHALKLMASIMVDAATCRLEADEIAFLRAQRAGTLCNIKQTIHVVTKVFGLRERNLGGGSDWRLVKPSIKIRDRLVHPRAVESLQVGDTD
;
A
#
# COMPACT_ATOMS: atom_id res chain seq x y z
N MET A 1 -6.61 -2.43 25.92
CA MET A 1 -7.50 -3.28 25.12
C MET A 1 -7.43 -4.69 25.67
N GLY A 2 -8.56 -5.36 25.90
CA GLY A 2 -8.57 -6.78 26.27
C GLY A 2 -8.30 -7.67 25.05
N LEU A 3 -7.84 -8.91 25.24
CA LEU A 3 -7.52 -9.82 24.11
C LEU A 3 -8.74 -10.11 23.22
N LEU A 4 -9.92 -10.29 23.81
CA LEU A 4 -11.17 -10.50 23.08
C LEU A 4 -11.54 -9.28 22.20
N ASP A 5 -11.41 -8.08 22.76
CA ASP A 5 -11.64 -6.81 22.05
C ASP A 5 -10.63 -6.60 20.91
N ALA A 6 -9.38 -7.02 21.10
CA ALA A 6 -8.36 -7.02 20.05
C ALA A 6 -8.71 -7.96 18.89
N CYS A 7 -9.19 -9.18 19.19
CA CYS A 7 -9.62 -10.14 18.17
C CYS A 7 -10.80 -9.58 17.35
N GLU A 8 -11.81 -9.01 18.00
CA GLU A 8 -12.95 -8.41 17.28
C GLU A 8 -12.53 -7.23 16.39
N HIS A 9 -11.65 -6.36 16.87
CA HIS A 9 -11.12 -5.26 16.06
C HIS A 9 -10.27 -5.77 14.89
N PHE A 10 -9.47 -6.81 15.12
CA PHE A 10 -8.69 -7.45 14.08
C PHE A 10 -9.59 -8.06 13.00
N ASP A 11 -10.62 -8.81 13.39
CA ASP A 11 -11.55 -9.44 12.45
C ASP A 11 -12.28 -8.39 11.61
N LYS A 12 -12.74 -7.29 12.23
CA LYS A 12 -13.35 -6.16 11.49
C LYS A 12 -12.36 -5.53 10.51
N ALA A 13 -11.09 -5.34 10.92
CA ALA A 13 -10.05 -4.79 10.05
C ALA A 13 -9.74 -5.74 8.87
N LEU A 14 -9.72 -7.06 9.11
CA LEU A 14 -9.50 -8.07 8.09
C LEU A 14 -10.66 -8.11 7.08
N VAL A 15 -11.91 -8.12 7.57
CA VAL A 15 -13.10 -8.07 6.69
C VAL A 15 -13.09 -6.81 5.83
N SER A 16 -12.77 -5.67 6.43
CA SER A 16 -12.64 -4.40 5.70
C SER A 16 -11.54 -4.47 4.63
N LEU A 17 -10.38 -5.04 4.96
CA LEU A 17 -9.29 -5.26 4.00
C LEU A 17 -9.74 -6.13 2.83
N LEU A 18 -10.40 -7.26 3.08
CA LEU A 18 -10.86 -8.17 2.04
C LEU A 18 -11.87 -7.48 1.11
N GLY A 19 -12.86 -6.77 1.67
CA GLY A 19 -13.84 -6.02 0.88
C GLY A 19 -13.20 -4.91 0.04
N MET A 20 -12.25 -4.15 0.60
CA MET A 20 -11.50 -3.15 -0.17
C MET A 20 -10.62 -3.78 -1.25
N ASN A 21 -10.00 -4.92 -0.96
CA ASN A 21 -9.14 -5.63 -1.92
C ASN A 21 -9.96 -6.07 -3.14
N ASP A 22 -11.16 -6.61 -2.93
CA ASP A 22 -12.02 -7.05 -4.02
C ASP A 22 -12.40 -5.89 -4.94
N ILE A 23 -12.86 -4.76 -4.39
CA ILE A 23 -13.23 -3.56 -5.18
C ILE A 23 -12.03 -3.04 -5.98
N LEU A 24 -10.88 -2.82 -5.32
CA LEU A 24 -9.70 -2.25 -5.98
C LEU A 24 -9.11 -3.20 -7.04
N ARG A 25 -9.25 -4.51 -6.83
CA ARG A 25 -8.85 -5.52 -7.81
C ARG A 25 -9.80 -5.57 -9.00
N GLU A 26 -11.10 -5.43 -8.78
CA GLU A 26 -12.09 -5.30 -9.85
C GLU A 26 -11.81 -4.07 -10.72
N ASP A 27 -11.54 -2.92 -10.10
CA ASP A 27 -11.16 -1.69 -10.81
C ASP A 27 -9.90 -1.88 -11.67
N LEU A 28 -8.88 -2.53 -11.11
CA LEU A 28 -7.64 -2.83 -11.84
C LEU A 28 -7.88 -3.77 -13.02
N ASN A 29 -8.68 -4.82 -12.83
CA ASN A 29 -9.00 -5.76 -13.90
C ASN A 29 -9.80 -5.07 -15.02
N ALA A 30 -10.80 -4.26 -14.68
CA ALA A 30 -11.57 -3.50 -15.64
C ALA A 30 -10.68 -2.54 -16.46
N LEU A 31 -9.70 -1.91 -15.83
CA LEU A 31 -8.73 -1.05 -16.51
C LEU A 31 -7.77 -1.84 -17.41
N LEU A 32 -7.35 -3.03 -16.99
CA LEU A 32 -6.52 -3.93 -17.81
C LEU A 32 -7.29 -4.44 -19.04
N ASP A 33 -8.56 -4.79 -18.88
CA ASP A 33 -9.43 -5.22 -19.98
C ASP A 33 -9.69 -4.09 -20.99
N ALA A 34 -9.73 -2.84 -20.50
CA ALA A 34 -9.83 -1.64 -21.34
C ALA A 34 -8.49 -1.20 -21.94
N PHE A 35 -7.36 -1.79 -21.53
CA PHE A 35 -6.00 -1.40 -21.93
C PHE A 35 -5.48 -1.81 -23.33
N PRO A 36 -6.24 -2.47 -24.24
CA PRO A 36 -5.76 -2.67 -25.61
C PRO A 36 -5.43 -1.36 -26.34
N ASP A 37 -6.11 -0.26 -25.97
CA ASP A 37 -5.78 1.08 -26.44
C ASP A 37 -4.79 1.77 -25.49
N GLN A 38 -3.51 1.44 -25.64
CA GLN A 38 -2.45 2.11 -24.90
C GLN A 38 -2.29 3.59 -25.28
N SER A 39 -2.95 4.11 -26.33
CA SER A 39 -2.81 5.53 -26.70
C SER A 39 -3.58 6.48 -25.77
N SER A 40 -4.56 5.96 -25.01
CA SER A 40 -5.41 6.76 -24.15
C SER A 40 -4.71 7.21 -22.86
N GLN A 41 -4.42 8.51 -22.79
CA GLN A 41 -3.87 9.13 -21.58
C GLN A 41 -4.82 9.06 -20.37
N VAL A 42 -6.13 8.98 -20.60
CA VAL A 42 -7.12 8.79 -19.52
C VAL A 42 -6.96 7.40 -18.90
N LEU A 43 -6.85 6.36 -19.74
CA LEU A 43 -6.68 4.98 -19.27
C LEU A 43 -5.34 4.81 -18.55
N ARG A 44 -4.24 5.38 -19.08
CA ARG A 44 -2.92 5.34 -18.43
C ARG A 44 -2.94 5.97 -17.04
N ARG A 45 -3.50 7.17 -16.91
CA ARG A 45 -3.63 7.84 -15.60
C ARG A 45 -4.46 7.03 -14.63
N SER A 46 -5.61 6.54 -15.09
CA SER A 46 -6.53 5.75 -14.27
C SER A 46 -5.85 4.48 -13.79
N PHE A 47 -5.09 3.81 -14.66
CA PHE A 47 -4.32 2.63 -14.31
C PHE A 47 -3.25 2.90 -13.23
N VAL A 48 -2.46 3.97 -13.39
CA VAL A 48 -1.46 4.35 -12.37
C VAL A 48 -2.14 4.71 -11.05
N GLN A 49 -3.22 5.49 -11.07
CA GLN A 49 -3.96 5.90 -9.88
C GLN A 49 -4.58 4.69 -9.16
N ALA A 50 -5.24 3.79 -9.89
CA ALA A 50 -5.82 2.57 -9.33
C ALA A 50 -4.74 1.65 -8.73
N SER A 51 -3.62 1.48 -9.44
CA SER A 51 -2.49 0.67 -8.97
C SER A 51 -1.92 1.20 -7.65
N TRP A 52 -1.76 2.52 -7.55
CA TRP A 52 -1.26 3.15 -6.33
C TRP A 52 -2.29 3.18 -5.21
N ALA A 53 -3.57 3.39 -5.51
CA ALA A 53 -4.65 3.27 -4.53
C ALA A 53 -4.67 1.86 -3.92
N TYR A 54 -4.51 0.82 -4.75
CA TYR A 54 -4.36 -0.55 -4.27
C TYR A 54 -3.17 -0.73 -3.33
N VAL A 55 -1.97 -0.31 -3.75
CA VAL A 55 -0.75 -0.44 -2.92
C VAL A 55 -0.89 0.32 -1.58
N GLU A 56 -1.41 1.55 -1.61
CA GLU A 56 -1.58 2.39 -0.42
C GLU A 56 -2.64 1.83 0.52
N ALA A 57 -3.77 1.34 -0.01
CA ALA A 57 -4.83 0.73 0.79
C ALA A 57 -4.36 -0.54 1.50
N ILE A 58 -3.67 -1.44 0.79
CA ILE A 58 -3.10 -2.66 1.39
C ILE A 58 -2.06 -2.31 2.47
N THR A 59 -1.19 -1.33 2.18
CA THR A 59 -0.19 -0.87 3.15
C THR A 59 -0.86 -0.30 4.41
N HIS A 60 -1.91 0.50 4.25
CA HIS A 60 -2.65 1.08 5.37
C HIS A 60 -3.33 -0.01 6.22
N ALA A 61 -4.04 -0.95 5.57
CA ALA A 61 -4.75 -2.02 6.28
C ALA A 61 -3.79 -2.93 7.06
N LEU A 62 -2.66 -3.31 6.45
CA LEU A 62 -1.63 -4.10 7.13
C LEU A 62 -1.04 -3.37 8.34
N LYS A 63 -0.79 -2.06 8.21
CA LYS A 63 -0.32 -1.22 9.31
C LYS A 63 -1.34 -1.15 10.44
N LEU A 64 -2.62 -0.97 10.13
CA LEU A 64 -3.71 -0.96 11.12
C LEU A 64 -3.81 -2.28 11.87
N MET A 65 -3.80 -3.41 11.17
CA MET A 65 -3.83 -4.74 11.78
C MET A 65 -2.61 -4.98 12.68
N ALA A 66 -1.41 -4.56 12.25
CA ALA A 66 -0.21 -4.66 13.08
C ALA A 66 -0.33 -3.81 14.36
N SER A 67 -0.87 -2.58 14.26
CA SER A 67 -1.11 -1.72 15.42
C SER A 67 -2.06 -2.36 16.43
N ILE A 68 -3.17 -2.98 15.97
CA ILE A 68 -4.13 -3.67 16.86
C ILE A 68 -3.44 -4.75 17.69
N MET A 69 -2.59 -5.56 17.07
CA MET A 69 -1.84 -6.63 17.75
C MET A 69 -0.85 -6.08 18.78
N VAL A 70 -0.13 -5.01 18.41
CA VAL A 70 0.83 -4.37 19.31
C VAL A 70 0.14 -3.72 20.51
N ASP A 71 -0.98 -3.03 20.30
CA ASP A 71 -1.78 -2.41 21.37
C ASP A 71 -2.44 -3.44 22.30
N ALA A 72 -2.67 -4.66 21.80
CA ALA A 72 -3.11 -5.81 22.60
C ALA A 72 -1.96 -6.49 23.37
N ALA A 73 -0.73 -5.98 23.26
CA ALA A 73 0.49 -6.56 23.83
C ALA A 73 0.74 -8.01 23.39
N THR A 74 0.26 -8.42 22.20
CA THR A 74 0.46 -9.79 21.68
C THR A 74 1.80 -9.95 20.95
N CYS A 75 2.47 -8.84 20.62
CA CYS A 75 3.80 -8.84 20.00
C CYS A 75 4.69 -7.77 20.65
N ARG A 76 5.99 -8.05 20.77
CA ARG A 76 7.00 -7.07 21.21
C ARG A 76 7.73 -6.54 19.99
N LEU A 77 7.67 -5.23 19.80
CA LEU A 77 8.40 -4.49 18.78
C LEU A 77 9.41 -3.55 19.43
N GLU A 78 10.40 -3.13 18.66
CA GLU A 78 11.36 -2.10 19.08
C GLU A 78 10.70 -0.72 19.15
N ALA A 79 11.31 0.21 19.89
CA ALA A 79 10.72 1.53 20.14
C ALA A 79 10.50 2.36 18.86
N ASP A 80 11.40 2.24 17.88
CA ASP A 80 11.31 2.89 16.57
C ASP A 80 10.20 2.29 15.70
N GLU A 81 9.98 0.97 15.78
CA GLU A 81 8.89 0.27 15.10
C GLU A 81 7.51 0.68 15.65
N ILE A 82 7.41 0.81 16.97
CA ILE A 82 6.20 1.35 17.64
C ILE A 82 5.97 2.81 17.21
N ALA A 83 7.04 3.62 17.19
CA ALA A 83 6.95 5.00 16.73
C ALA A 83 6.48 5.08 15.27
N PHE A 84 6.96 4.20 14.40
CA PHE A 84 6.51 4.09 13.01
C PHE A 84 5.02 3.75 12.90
N LEU A 85 4.53 2.77 13.67
CA LEU A 85 3.11 2.40 13.68
C LEU A 85 2.21 3.57 14.09
N ARG A 86 2.67 4.38 15.05
CA ARG A 86 1.96 5.57 15.54
C ARG A 86 2.13 6.81 14.67
N ALA A 87 3.13 6.83 13.79
CA ALA A 87 3.38 7.98 12.93
C ALA A 87 2.29 8.11 11.86
N GLN A 88 1.70 9.31 11.78
CA GLN A 88 0.71 9.65 10.75
C GLN A 88 1.32 9.83 9.36
N ARG A 89 2.63 10.09 9.27
CA ARG A 89 3.31 10.39 8.00
C ARG A 89 4.66 9.70 7.91
N ALA A 90 4.85 8.96 6.83
CA ALA A 90 6.14 8.47 6.34
C ALA A 90 6.14 8.60 4.81
N GLY A 91 7.30 8.81 4.19
CA GLY A 91 7.39 8.83 2.73
C GLY A 91 6.93 7.49 2.15
N THR A 92 6.18 7.49 1.04
CA THR A 92 5.44 6.33 0.51
C THR A 92 6.28 5.04 0.47
N LEU A 93 7.48 5.10 -0.10
CA LEU A 93 8.37 3.93 -0.18
C LEU A 93 8.83 3.44 1.19
N CYS A 94 9.14 4.37 2.10
CA CYS A 94 9.53 4.05 3.46
C CYS A 94 8.36 3.39 4.20
N ASN A 95 7.15 3.95 4.05
CA ASN A 95 5.93 3.43 4.66
C ASN A 95 5.65 1.99 4.21
N ILE A 96 5.73 1.70 2.90
CA ILE A 96 5.52 0.35 2.38
C ILE A 96 6.56 -0.63 2.98
N LYS A 97 7.84 -0.29 2.91
CA LYS A 97 8.92 -1.16 3.39
C LYS A 97 8.84 -1.43 4.88
N GLN A 98 8.66 -0.38 5.68
CA GLN A 98 8.55 -0.49 7.13
C GLN A 98 7.27 -1.22 7.55
N THR A 99 6.14 -0.99 6.86
CA THR A 99 4.92 -1.78 7.09
C THR A 99 5.18 -3.26 6.86
N ILE A 100 5.77 -3.64 5.72
CA ILE A 100 6.06 -5.05 5.41
C ILE A 100 6.95 -5.67 6.49
N HIS A 101 8.01 -4.97 6.90
CA HIS A 101 8.93 -5.42 7.95
C HIS A 101 8.24 -5.59 9.32
N VAL A 102 7.40 -4.64 9.72
CA VAL A 102 6.68 -4.75 11.00
C VAL A 102 5.65 -5.87 10.95
N VAL A 103 4.92 -6.01 9.84
CA VAL A 103 3.91 -7.06 9.64
C VAL A 103 4.54 -8.45 9.67
N THR A 104 5.71 -8.65 9.03
CA THR A 104 6.38 -9.95 9.09
C THR A 104 6.77 -10.32 10.52
N LYS A 105 7.22 -9.37 11.33
CA LYS A 105 7.48 -9.59 12.75
C LYS A 105 6.21 -9.89 13.54
N VAL A 106 5.17 -9.05 13.40
CA VAL A 106 3.93 -9.17 14.18
C VAL A 106 3.22 -10.49 13.93
N PHE A 107 3.17 -10.95 12.67
CA PHE A 107 2.49 -12.19 12.30
C PHE A 107 3.42 -13.41 12.19
N GLY A 108 4.69 -13.29 12.59
CA GLY A 108 5.65 -14.38 12.53
C GLY A 108 5.88 -14.92 11.11
N LEU A 109 5.73 -14.07 10.09
CA LEU A 109 5.92 -14.46 8.69
C LEU A 109 7.41 -14.45 8.35
N ARG A 110 7.83 -15.39 7.50
CA ARG A 110 9.18 -15.35 6.94
C ARG A 110 9.31 -14.11 6.06
N GLU A 111 10.28 -13.25 6.39
CA GLU A 111 10.61 -12.11 5.56
C GLU A 111 11.00 -12.61 4.17
N ARG A 112 10.20 -12.25 3.16
CA ARG A 112 10.53 -12.54 1.78
C ARG A 112 11.51 -11.47 1.31
N ASN A 113 12.60 -11.90 0.70
CA ASN A 113 13.46 -10.98 -0.03
C ASN A 113 12.66 -10.42 -1.21
N LEU A 114 12.15 -9.20 -1.08
CA LEU A 114 11.47 -8.45 -2.13
C LEU A 114 12.50 -7.90 -3.14
N GLY A 115 13.30 -8.81 -3.70
CA GLY A 115 14.23 -8.57 -4.80
C GLY A 115 15.50 -7.80 -4.46
N GLY A 116 15.91 -7.65 -3.19
CA GLY A 116 17.21 -7.04 -2.82
C GLY A 116 17.44 -5.63 -3.40
N GLY A 117 16.39 -4.92 -3.78
CA GLY A 117 16.46 -3.63 -4.46
C GLY A 117 16.21 -3.64 -5.96
N SER A 118 16.31 -4.77 -6.68
CA SER A 118 16.06 -4.83 -8.15
C SER A 118 14.60 -4.52 -8.50
N ASP A 119 13.66 -5.10 -7.76
CA ASP A 119 12.23 -4.93 -8.04
C ASP A 119 11.75 -3.52 -7.63
N TRP A 120 12.38 -2.97 -6.60
CA TRP A 120 12.20 -1.57 -6.18
C TRP A 120 12.68 -0.55 -7.21
N ARG A 121 13.51 -0.95 -8.19
CA ARG A 121 13.95 -0.05 -9.27
C ARG A 121 12.78 0.42 -10.14
N LEU A 122 11.73 -0.38 -10.27
CA LEU A 122 10.51 -0.03 -11.02
C LEU A 122 9.53 0.76 -10.15
N VAL A 123 9.53 0.52 -8.83
CA VAL A 123 8.64 1.23 -7.90
C VAL A 123 9.03 2.72 -7.79
N LYS A 124 10.32 3.05 -7.72
CA LYS A 124 10.75 4.45 -7.54
C LYS A 124 10.29 5.40 -8.67
N PRO A 125 10.44 5.07 -9.96
CA PRO A 125 9.87 5.86 -11.05
C PRO A 125 8.35 6.02 -10.92
N SER A 126 7.63 4.93 -10.67
CA SER A 126 6.17 4.98 -10.57
C SER A 126 5.65 5.85 -9.41
N ILE A 127 6.41 6.02 -8.31
CA ILE A 127 6.08 6.98 -7.24
C ILE A 127 6.07 8.41 -7.78
N LYS A 128 7.05 8.78 -8.62
CA LYS A 128 7.11 10.14 -9.17
C LYS A 128 5.90 10.42 -10.04
N ILE A 129 5.45 9.43 -10.83
CA ILE A 129 4.25 9.54 -11.65
C ILE A 129 3.02 9.69 -10.75
N ARG A 130 2.89 8.84 -9.72
CA ARG A 130 1.81 8.95 -8.73
C ARG A 130 1.74 10.33 -8.10
N ASP A 131 2.86 10.84 -7.58
CA ASP A 131 2.88 12.15 -6.91
C ASP A 131 2.49 13.28 -7.87
N ARG A 132 2.91 13.16 -9.14
CA ARG A 132 2.55 14.07 -10.22
C ARG A 132 1.05 14.02 -10.55
N LEU A 133 0.43 12.84 -10.49
CA LEU A 133 -1.01 12.65 -10.78
C LEU A 133 -1.91 13.03 -9.59
N VAL A 134 -1.44 12.85 -8.35
CA VAL A 134 -2.21 13.18 -7.14
C VAL A 134 -2.13 14.69 -6.81
N HIS A 135 -1.00 15.32 -7.12
CA HIS A 135 -0.78 16.76 -6.90
C HIS A 135 -0.24 17.43 -8.17
N PRO A 136 -1.06 17.52 -9.24
CA PRO A 136 -0.61 18.08 -10.50
C PRO A 136 -0.28 19.57 -10.35
N ARG A 137 0.92 19.95 -10.77
CA ARG A 137 1.36 21.36 -10.78
C ARG A 137 0.94 22.08 -12.05
N ALA A 138 0.73 21.34 -13.14
CA ALA A 138 0.27 21.82 -14.43
C ALA A 138 -0.44 20.70 -15.21
N VAL A 139 -1.20 21.03 -16.26
CA VAL A 139 -1.96 20.03 -17.03
C VAL A 139 -1.04 19.03 -17.74
N GLU A 140 0.14 19.47 -18.16
CA GLU A 140 1.17 18.64 -18.81
C GLU A 140 1.72 17.57 -17.86
N SER A 141 1.60 17.80 -16.55
CA SER A 141 1.99 16.83 -15.51
C SER A 141 1.06 15.60 -15.50
N LEU A 142 -0.12 15.69 -16.13
CA LEU A 142 -1.07 14.59 -16.25
C LEU A 142 -0.71 13.58 -17.36
N GLN A 143 0.34 13.83 -18.13
CA GLN A 143 0.81 12.89 -19.15
C GLN A 143 1.53 11.71 -18.49
N VAL A 144 1.33 10.51 -19.03
CA VAL A 144 2.05 9.28 -18.65
C VAL A 144 2.70 8.72 -19.92
N GLY A 145 4.03 8.75 -19.97
CA GLY A 145 4.81 8.34 -21.14
C GLY A 145 4.89 6.82 -21.33
N ASP A 146 5.46 6.37 -22.43
CA ASP A 146 5.71 4.94 -22.71
C ASP A 146 6.90 4.37 -21.92
N THR A 147 7.81 5.26 -21.50
CA THR A 147 9.03 4.94 -20.75
C THR A 147 8.89 5.21 -19.25
N ASP A 148 7.70 5.64 -18.84
CA ASP A 148 7.27 5.95 -17.47
C ASP A 148 6.77 4.66 -16.78
#